data_AF-A0A1U7DFR1-F1
#
_entry.id   AF-A0A1U7DFR1-F1
#
_cell.length_a   1.000
_cell.length_b   1.000
_cell.length_c   1.000
_cell.angle_alpha   90.00
_cell.angle_beta   90.00
_cell.angle_gamma   90.00
#
_symmetry.space_group_name_H-M   'P 1'
#
loop_
_entity.id
_entity.type
_entity.pdbx_description
1 polymer ?
#
loop_
_entity_poly.entity_id
_entity_poly.type
_entity_poly.pdbx_seq_one_letter_code
_entity_poly.pdbx_strand_id
1 'polypeptide(L)'
;MAVTEDILRSYLRPRRVMRRLLTTGRGESRALAYVMIACLLFFVAQLPAVSRQAFLSGGEPGFAALASGTFMGSVLMAPLVLYGVAALSHLAARALGGQGGWLDARLALFWTLLMIVPPVLLRGLTEAFLGRGPETSVLSLLTGAMFVVYWAINLREAERPRPAEDTTRPGPDAAPKEEAETAHV
;
A
#
# COMPACT_ATOMS: atom_id res chain seq x y z
N MET A 1 13.14 -6.05 7.02
CA MET A 1 13.81 -5.39 5.87
C MET A 1 13.21 -4.01 5.69
N ALA A 2 14.01 -3.05 5.22
CA ALA A 2 13.62 -1.65 5.07
C ALA A 2 12.52 -1.50 4.01
N VAL A 3 11.46 -0.77 4.36
CA VAL A 3 10.29 -0.53 3.50
C VAL A 3 10.67 0.07 2.15
N THR A 4 11.70 0.91 2.12
CA THR A 4 12.23 1.58 0.93
C THR A 4 12.74 0.60 -0.14
N GLU A 5 13.39 -0.49 0.29
CA GLU A 5 13.95 -1.47 -0.64
C GLU A 5 12.85 -2.32 -1.29
N ASP A 6 11.79 -2.63 -0.53
CA ASP A 6 10.62 -3.33 -1.06
C ASP A 6 9.82 -2.44 -2.03
N ILE A 7 9.78 -1.11 -1.82
CA ILE A 7 9.20 -0.15 -2.78
C ILE A 7 9.93 -0.26 -4.13
N LEU A 8 11.27 -0.12 -4.13
CA LEU A 8 12.07 -0.19 -5.37
C LEU A 8 11.93 -1.53 -6.09
N ARG A 9 11.95 -2.65 -5.35
CA ARG A 9 11.76 -3.98 -5.94
C ARG A 9 10.37 -4.19 -6.53
N SER A 10 9.36 -3.50 -5.99
CA SER A 10 8.00 -3.65 -6.49
C SER A 10 7.79 -2.99 -7.85
N TYR A 11 8.64 -2.04 -8.25
CA TYR A 11 8.63 -1.48 -9.62
C TYR A 11 9.04 -2.52 -10.65
N LEU A 12 10.01 -3.37 -10.29
CA LEU A 12 10.54 -4.41 -11.18
C LEU A 12 9.74 -5.71 -11.11
N ARG A 13 9.27 -6.10 -9.92
CA ARG A 13 8.62 -7.40 -9.67
C ARG A 13 7.46 -7.29 -8.68
N PRO A 14 6.38 -6.57 -9.02
CA PRO A 14 5.26 -6.29 -8.09
C PRO A 14 4.63 -7.57 -7.52
N ARG A 15 4.45 -8.60 -8.38
CA ARG A 15 3.85 -9.89 -7.98
C ARG A 15 4.68 -10.66 -6.94
N ARG A 16 6.02 -10.60 -7.05
CA ARG A 16 6.90 -11.31 -6.10
C ARG A 16 6.90 -10.64 -4.74
N VAL A 17 6.85 -9.31 -4.70
CA VAL A 17 6.76 -8.56 -3.44
C VAL A 17 5.40 -8.79 -2.80
N MET A 18 4.30 -8.75 -3.56
CA MET A 18 2.97 -9.05 -3.03
C MET A 18 2.89 -10.47 -2.43
N ARG A 19 3.34 -11.50 -3.15
CA ARG A 19 3.42 -12.87 -2.59
C ARG A 19 4.23 -12.93 -1.31
N ARG A 20 5.38 -12.26 -1.28
CA ARG A 20 6.24 -12.22 -0.09
C ARG A 20 5.52 -11.54 1.08
N LEU A 21 4.87 -10.40 0.86
CA LEU A 21 4.11 -9.67 1.88
C LEU A 21 2.97 -10.53 2.44
N LEU A 22 2.26 -11.29 1.59
CA LEU A 22 1.18 -12.20 2.00
C LEU A 22 1.67 -13.40 2.84
N THR A 23 2.92 -13.83 2.65
CA THR A 23 3.56 -14.94 3.39
C THR A 23 4.28 -14.51 4.68
N THR A 24 4.70 -13.25 4.77
CA THR A 24 5.59 -12.75 5.85
C THR A 24 4.83 -12.31 7.12
N GLY A 25 3.51 -12.52 7.20
CA GLY A 25 2.71 -12.35 8.41
C GLY A 25 1.43 -11.54 8.20
N ARG A 26 0.28 -12.14 8.55
CA ARG A 26 -1.03 -11.49 8.61
C ARG A 26 -1.08 -10.55 9.82
N GLY A 27 -0.95 -9.25 9.60
CA GLY A 27 -1.10 -8.25 10.65
C GLY A 27 -1.84 -7.03 10.14
N GLU A 28 -3.07 -6.82 10.61
CA GLU A 28 -3.88 -5.63 10.30
C GLU A 28 -3.15 -4.33 10.67
N SER A 29 -2.33 -4.37 11.73
CA SER A 29 -1.46 -3.28 12.16
C SER A 29 -0.44 -2.84 11.09
N ARG A 30 0.08 -3.76 10.26
CA ARG A 30 1.02 -3.40 9.18
C ARG A 30 0.31 -2.74 8.01
N ALA A 31 -0.90 -3.22 7.68
CA ALA A 31 -1.74 -2.60 6.67
C ALA A 31 -2.06 -1.15 7.06
N LEU A 32 -2.43 -0.91 8.31
CA LEU A 32 -2.63 0.43 8.86
C LEU A 32 -1.34 1.28 8.83
N ALA A 33 -0.20 0.71 9.21
CA ALA A 33 1.08 1.41 9.13
C ALA A 33 1.39 1.87 7.69
N TYR A 34 1.16 1.03 6.68
CA TYR A 34 1.36 1.41 5.28
C TYR A 34 0.44 2.54 4.83
N VAL A 35 -0.85 2.49 5.20
CA VAL A 35 -1.79 3.55 4.80
C VAL A 35 -1.43 4.87 5.47
N MET A 36 -1.04 4.85 6.75
CA MET A 36 -0.62 6.05 7.48
C MET A 36 0.64 6.66 6.87
N ILE A 37 1.64 5.83 6.55
CA ILE A 37 2.86 6.29 5.87
C ILE A 37 2.53 6.87 4.50
N ALA A 38 1.70 6.20 3.70
CA ALA A 38 1.31 6.70 2.38
C ALA A 38 0.56 8.04 2.48
N CYS A 39 -0.35 8.18 3.44
CA CYS A 39 -1.09 9.42 3.70
C CYS A 39 -0.18 10.57 4.11
N LEU A 40 0.79 10.31 4.99
CA LEU A 40 1.81 11.31 5.36
C LEU A 40 2.68 11.70 4.18
N LEU A 41 3.08 10.75 3.34
CA LEU A 41 3.89 11.06 2.14
C LEU A 41 3.08 11.84 1.10
N PHE A 42 1.79 11.58 0.96
CA PHE A 42 0.89 12.35 0.11
C PHE A 42 0.67 13.76 0.64
N PHE A 43 0.61 13.93 1.96
CA PHE A 43 0.61 15.26 2.58
C PHE A 43 1.90 16.02 2.23
N VAL A 44 3.06 15.39 2.44
CA VAL A 44 4.38 15.97 2.11
C VAL A 44 4.46 16.34 0.63
N ALA A 45 3.92 15.51 -0.26
CA ALA A 45 3.86 15.80 -1.69
C ALA A 45 3.06 17.06 -2.04
N GLN A 46 2.07 17.44 -1.23
CA GLN A 46 1.23 18.61 -1.48
C GLN A 46 1.78 19.90 -0.86
N LEU A 47 2.70 19.81 0.10
CA LEU A 47 3.29 20.98 0.76
C LEU A 47 3.92 21.99 -0.21
N PRO A 48 4.67 21.59 -1.25
CA PRO A 48 5.25 22.52 -2.22
C PRO A 48 4.18 23.32 -2.99
N ALA A 49 3.09 22.66 -3.39
CA ALA A 49 2.00 23.31 -4.11
C ALA A 49 1.25 24.31 -3.20
N VAL A 50 1.00 23.90 -1.94
CA VAL A 50 0.37 24.73 -0.91
C VAL A 50 1.23 25.95 -0.56
N SER A 51 2.55 25.80 -0.47
CA SER A 51 3.45 26.93 -0.18
C SER A 51 3.46 27.94 -1.31
N ARG A 52 3.49 27.48 -2.57
CA ARG A 52 3.34 28.35 -3.75
C ARG A 52 2.00 29.08 -3.75
N GLN A 53 0.91 28.39 -3.43
CA GLN A 53 -0.41 29.01 -3.36
C GLN A 53 -0.44 30.12 -2.30
N ALA A 54 0.05 29.84 -1.09
CA ALA A 54 0.10 30.84 -0.02
C ALA A 54 0.94 32.07 -0.41
N PHE A 55 2.05 31.86 -1.11
CA PHE A 55 2.92 32.93 -1.60
C PHE A 55 2.22 33.80 -2.66
N LEU A 56 1.56 33.18 -3.65
CA LEU A 56 0.89 33.89 -4.73
C LEU A 56 -0.37 34.64 -4.29
N SER A 57 -1.05 34.15 -3.25
CA SER A 57 -2.24 34.80 -2.68
C SER A 57 -1.91 35.99 -1.78
N GLY A 58 -0.62 36.38 -1.63
CA GLY A 58 -0.22 37.47 -0.74
C GLY A 58 -0.40 37.15 0.75
N GLY A 59 -0.47 35.86 1.11
CA GLY A 59 -0.60 35.42 2.51
C GLY A 59 -2.03 35.22 3.01
N GLU A 60 -3.06 35.42 2.18
CA GLU A 60 -4.48 35.25 2.54
C GLU A 60 -5.17 34.25 1.58
N PRO A 61 -5.56 33.04 2.02
CA PRO A 61 -5.33 32.45 3.34
C PRO A 61 -3.87 32.06 3.57
N GLY A 62 -3.44 32.15 4.84
CA GLY A 62 -2.06 31.83 5.23
C GLY A 62 -1.69 30.36 5.02
N PHE A 63 -0.39 30.10 4.89
CA PHE A 63 0.15 28.74 4.68
C PHE A 63 -0.37 27.74 5.72
N ALA A 64 -0.43 28.12 6.99
CA ALA A 64 -0.91 27.23 8.06
C ALA A 64 -2.37 26.79 7.85
N ALA A 65 -3.23 27.67 7.35
CA ALA A 65 -4.63 27.36 7.07
C ALA A 65 -4.76 26.37 5.89
N LEU A 66 -4.01 26.61 4.81
CA LEU A 66 -4.00 25.70 3.66
C LEU A 66 -3.37 24.34 4.00
N ALA A 67 -2.27 24.34 4.74
CA ALA A 67 -1.57 23.13 5.14
C ALA A 67 -2.39 22.29 6.12
N SER A 68 -3.09 22.91 7.08
CA SER A 68 -3.99 22.19 8.00
C SER A 68 -5.19 21.59 7.29
N GLY A 69 -5.81 22.31 6.33
CA GLY A 69 -6.86 21.75 5.48
C GLY A 69 -6.38 20.56 4.65
N THR A 70 -5.17 20.67 4.08
CA THR A 70 -4.53 19.58 3.32
C THR A 70 -4.26 18.37 4.22
N PHE A 71 -3.71 18.58 5.42
CA PHE A 71 -3.46 17.52 6.39
C PHE A 71 -4.74 16.78 6.79
N MET A 72 -5.81 17.52 7.07
CA MET A 72 -7.13 16.95 7.38
C MET A 72 -7.63 16.08 6.22
N GLY A 73 -7.51 16.56 4.98
CA GLY A 73 -7.88 15.80 3.79
C GLY A 73 -7.03 14.54 3.59
N SER A 74 -5.71 14.65 3.68
CA SER A 74 -4.79 13.56 3.33
C SER A 74 -4.56 12.55 4.45
N VAL A 75 -4.55 12.97 5.72
CA VAL A 75 -4.20 12.09 6.86
C VAL A 75 -5.44 11.60 7.60
N LEU A 76 -6.52 12.39 7.66
CA LEU A 76 -7.73 12.00 8.36
C LEU A 76 -8.82 11.47 7.41
N MET A 77 -9.11 12.19 6.33
CA MET A 77 -10.15 11.77 5.38
C MET A 77 -9.68 10.66 4.43
N ALA A 78 -8.46 10.73 3.90
CA ALA A 78 -7.99 9.76 2.91
C ALA A 78 -8.02 8.30 3.41
N PRO A 79 -7.56 7.95 4.63
CA PRO A 79 -7.68 6.58 5.13
C PRO A 79 -9.11 6.07 5.16
N LEU A 80 -10.07 6.93 5.53
CA LEU A 80 -11.48 6.57 5.64
C LEU A 80 -12.08 6.30 4.25
N VAL A 81 -11.77 7.16 3.28
CA VAL A 81 -12.15 6.97 1.86
C VAL A 81 -11.50 5.71 1.30
N LEU A 82 -10.20 5.50 1.55
CA LEU A 82 -9.47 4.31 1.10
C LEU A 82 -10.04 3.02 1.71
N TYR A 83 -10.57 3.08 2.93
CA TYR A 83 -11.24 1.94 3.54
C TYR A 83 -12.55 1.61 2.83
N GLY A 84 -13.33 2.63 2.47
CA GLY A 84 -14.53 2.47 1.65
C GLY A 84 -14.20 1.90 0.26
N VAL A 85 -13.15 2.42 -0.39
CA VAL A 85 -12.65 1.89 -1.67
C VAL A 85 -12.16 0.45 -1.50
N ALA A 86 -11.45 0.11 -0.43
CA ALA A 86 -11.02 -1.27 -0.17
C ALA A 86 -12.19 -2.23 -0.01
N ALA A 87 -13.26 -1.80 0.69
CA ALA A 87 -14.48 -2.59 0.83
C ALA A 87 -15.19 -2.80 -0.52
N LEU A 88 -15.33 -1.74 -1.32
CA LEU A 88 -15.91 -1.81 -2.67
C LEU A 88 -15.06 -2.67 -3.61
N SER A 89 -13.74 -2.57 -3.50
CA SER A 89 -12.77 -3.37 -4.27
C SER A 89 -12.92 -4.85 -3.97
N HIS A 90 -13.03 -5.20 -2.69
CA HIS A 90 -13.26 -6.59 -2.28
C HIS A 90 -14.63 -7.09 -2.74
N LEU A 91 -15.65 -6.24 -2.75
CA LEU A 91 -16.97 -6.59 -3.26
C LEU A 91 -16.96 -6.85 -4.77
N ALA A 92 -16.26 -6.01 -5.55
CA ALA A 92 -16.06 -6.21 -6.99
C ALA A 92 -15.24 -7.48 -7.29
N ALA A 93 -14.17 -7.72 -6.53
CA ALA A 93 -13.37 -8.93 -6.59
C ALA A 93 -14.18 -10.21 -6.30
N ARG A 94 -15.03 -10.17 -5.28
CA ARG A 94 -15.90 -11.28 -4.91
C ARG A 94 -16.96 -11.54 -5.99
N ALA A 95 -17.49 -10.50 -6.62
CA ALA A 95 -18.40 -10.64 -7.76
C ALA A 95 -17.72 -11.27 -9.00
N LEU A 96 -16.38 -11.15 -9.11
CA LEU A 96 -15.56 -11.74 -10.17
C LEU A 96 -14.97 -13.12 -9.81
N GLY A 97 -15.33 -13.70 -8.65
CA GLY A 97 -14.93 -15.05 -8.25
C GLY A 97 -13.61 -15.17 -7.46
N GLY A 98 -13.10 -14.06 -6.89
CA GLY A 98 -11.90 -14.08 -6.06
C GLY A 98 -12.07 -14.84 -4.73
N GLN A 99 -11.10 -15.69 -4.38
CA GLN A 99 -11.10 -16.47 -3.13
C GLN A 99 -10.16 -15.91 -2.05
N GLY A 100 -9.61 -14.71 -2.26
CA GLY A 100 -8.73 -14.04 -1.30
C GLY A 100 -9.49 -13.49 -0.09
N GLY A 101 -8.82 -13.38 1.06
CA GLY A 101 -9.40 -12.78 2.27
C GLY A 101 -9.52 -11.25 2.18
N TRP A 102 -10.45 -10.66 2.93
CA TRP A 102 -10.64 -9.19 3.04
C TRP A 102 -9.34 -8.46 3.42
N LEU A 103 -8.51 -9.09 4.26
CA LEU A 103 -7.25 -8.53 4.75
C LEU A 103 -6.15 -8.51 3.66
N ASP A 104 -6.15 -9.51 2.78
CA ASP A 104 -5.20 -9.60 1.66
C ASP A 104 -5.51 -8.53 0.59
N ALA A 105 -6.79 -8.26 0.34
CA ALA A 105 -7.23 -7.19 -0.56
C ALA A 105 -6.87 -5.78 -0.06
N ARG A 106 -7.04 -5.51 1.25
CA ARG A 106 -6.60 -4.24 1.87
C ARG A 106 -5.09 -4.04 1.72
N LEU A 107 -4.32 -5.09 2.02
CA LEU A 107 -2.88 -5.03 1.95
C LEU A 107 -2.40 -4.76 0.52
N ALA A 108 -3.05 -5.35 -0.48
CA ALA A 108 -2.79 -5.07 -1.89
C ALA A 108 -3.04 -3.59 -2.26
N LEU A 109 -4.15 -3.01 -1.80
CA LEU A 109 -4.46 -1.60 -2.03
C LEU A 109 -3.44 -0.68 -1.36
N PHE A 110 -3.17 -0.88 -0.08
CA PHE A 110 -2.28 -0.01 0.69
C PHE A 110 -0.83 -0.12 0.22
N TRP A 111 -0.38 -1.31 -0.17
CA TRP A 111 0.93 -1.49 -0.79
C TRP A 111 1.04 -0.74 -2.11
N THR A 112 0.00 -0.81 -2.95
CA THR A 112 -0.03 -0.08 -4.23
C THR A 112 0.00 1.43 -4.00
N LEU A 113 -0.69 1.92 -2.97
CA LEU A 113 -0.64 3.32 -2.58
C LEU A 113 0.77 3.76 -2.18
N LEU A 114 1.49 2.91 -1.45
CA LEU A 114 2.87 3.22 -1.07
C LEU A 114 3.81 3.21 -2.28
N MET A 115 3.59 2.30 -3.24
CA MET A 115 4.33 2.26 -4.49
C MET A 115 4.16 3.52 -5.34
N ILE A 116 2.96 4.12 -5.36
CA ILE A 116 2.67 5.29 -6.18
C ILE A 116 3.20 6.61 -5.56
N VAL A 117 3.79 6.56 -4.36
CA VAL A 117 4.30 7.75 -3.67
C VAL A 117 5.36 8.52 -4.49
N PRO A 118 6.41 7.90 -5.06
CA PRO A 118 7.42 8.64 -5.83
C PRO A 118 6.86 9.49 -6.98
N PRO A 119 5.99 8.98 -7.88
CA PRO A 119 5.40 9.82 -8.92
C PRO A 119 4.43 10.88 -8.36
N VAL A 120 3.74 10.62 -7.23
CA VAL A 120 2.92 11.62 -6.55
C VAL A 120 3.77 12.78 -5.99
N LEU A 121 4.91 12.47 -5.36
CA LEU A 121 5.88 13.46 -4.88
C LEU A 121 6.42 14.29 -6.04
N LEU A 122 6.79 13.63 -7.14
CA LEU A 122 7.28 14.30 -8.34
C LEU A 122 6.24 15.27 -8.89
N ARG A 123 4.98 14.83 -9.03
CA ARG A 123 3.87 15.68 -9.49
C ARG A 123 3.68 16.92 -8.61
N GLY A 124 3.68 16.74 -7.29
CA GLY A 124 3.52 17.87 -6.35
C GLY A 124 4.66 18.89 -6.44
N LEU A 125 5.88 18.41 -6.68
CA LEU A 125 7.03 19.27 -6.95
C LEU A 125 6.89 20.00 -8.29
N THR A 126 6.47 19.31 -9.34
CA THR A 126 6.21 19.91 -10.67
C THR A 126 5.14 21.01 -10.59
N GLU A 127 4.03 20.77 -9.88
CA GLU A 127 2.97 21.76 -9.68
C GLU A 127 3.48 22.99 -8.90
N ALA A 128 4.38 22.78 -7.95
CA ALA A 128 4.99 23.88 -7.20
C ALA A 128 5.98 24.71 -8.01
N PHE A 129 6.73 24.12 -8.94
CA PHE A 129 7.68 24.89 -9.75
C PHE A 129 7.05 25.51 -10.99
N LEU A 130 6.22 24.76 -11.72
CA LEU A 130 5.68 25.18 -13.01
C LEU A 130 4.24 25.72 -12.90
N GLY A 131 3.54 25.45 -11.80
CA GLY A 131 2.12 25.78 -11.64
C GLY A 131 1.22 24.72 -12.29
N ARG A 132 -0.06 25.05 -12.46
CA ARG A 132 -1.00 24.18 -13.15
C ARG A 132 -0.85 24.33 -14.66
N GLY A 133 -0.16 23.37 -15.27
CA GLY A 133 0.05 23.28 -16.71
C GLY A 133 -0.23 21.87 -17.25
N PRO A 134 -0.16 21.69 -18.59
CA PRO A 134 -0.35 20.38 -19.23
C PRO A 134 0.60 19.30 -18.70
N GLU A 135 1.81 19.66 -18.27
CA GLU A 135 2.77 18.75 -17.63
C GLU A 135 2.23 18.13 -16.34
N THR A 136 1.58 18.94 -15.48
CA THR A 136 0.97 18.44 -14.24
C THR A 136 -0.22 17.54 -14.53
N SER A 137 -0.98 17.83 -15.59
CA SER A 137 -2.09 16.99 -16.04
C SER A 137 -1.60 15.64 -16.57
N VAL A 138 -0.54 15.64 -17.38
CA VAL A 138 0.09 14.40 -17.89
C VAL A 138 0.64 13.56 -16.75
N LEU A 139 1.36 14.16 -15.78
CA LEU A 139 1.85 13.44 -14.60
C LEU A 139 0.70 12.88 -13.78
N SER A 140 -0.40 13.63 -13.62
CA SER A 140 -1.59 13.16 -12.92
C SER A 140 -2.21 11.95 -13.60
N LEU A 141 -2.35 11.99 -14.92
CA LEU A 141 -2.91 10.91 -15.71
C LEU A 141 -2.01 9.66 -15.67
N LEU A 142 -0.70 9.84 -15.83
CA LEU A 142 0.27 8.75 -15.79
C LEU A 142 0.33 8.10 -14.40
N THR A 143 0.31 8.91 -13.34
CA THR A 143 0.25 8.43 -11.95
C THR A 143 -1.04 7.66 -11.70
N GLY A 144 -2.19 8.17 -12.16
CA GLY A 144 -3.48 7.50 -12.07
C GLY A 144 -3.50 6.17 -12.82
N ALA A 145 -2.97 6.14 -14.05
CA ALA A 145 -2.86 4.92 -14.85
C ALA A 145 -1.96 3.89 -14.18
N MET A 146 -0.78 4.29 -13.68
CA MET A 146 0.11 3.41 -12.91
C MET A 146 -0.61 2.85 -11.69
N PHE A 147 -1.33 3.68 -10.94
CA PHE A 147 -2.10 3.21 -9.78
C PHE A 147 -3.09 2.11 -10.17
N VAL A 148 -3.91 2.32 -11.19
CA VAL A 148 -4.90 1.34 -11.65
C VAL A 148 -4.23 0.03 -12.10
N VAL A 149 -3.15 0.13 -12.89
CA VAL A 149 -2.43 -1.05 -13.40
C VAL A 149 -1.79 -1.85 -12.27
N TYR A 150 -1.04 -1.21 -11.38
CA TYR A 150 -0.39 -1.92 -10.27
C TYR A 150 -1.41 -2.46 -9.28
N TRP A 151 -2.50 -1.72 -9.04
CA TRP A 151 -3.57 -2.16 -8.16
C TRP A 151 -4.24 -3.42 -8.71
N ALA A 152 -4.58 -3.46 -9.99
CA ALA A 152 -5.16 -4.65 -10.64
C ALA A 152 -4.21 -5.87 -10.58
N ILE A 153 -2.90 -5.66 -10.78
CA ILE A 153 -1.89 -6.72 -10.70
C ILE A 153 -1.81 -7.29 -9.27
N ASN A 154 -1.77 -6.40 -8.27
CA ASN A 154 -1.65 -6.78 -6.87
C ASN A 154 -2.93 -7.45 -6.35
N LEU A 155 -4.09 -6.94 -6.72
CA LEU A 155 -5.40 -7.50 -6.37
C LEU A 155 -5.56 -8.92 -6.93
N ARG A 156 -5.24 -9.11 -8.22
CA ARG A 156 -5.26 -10.42 -8.87
C ARG A 156 -4.29 -11.42 -8.23
N GLU A 157 -3.18 -10.96 -7.67
CA GLU A 157 -2.25 -11.84 -6.95
C GLU A 157 -2.73 -12.18 -5.54
N ALA A 158 -3.41 -11.24 -4.86
CA ALA A 158 -3.99 -11.45 -3.53
C ALA A 158 -5.18 -12.43 -3.55
N GLU A 159 -5.89 -12.53 -4.68
CA GLU A 159 -7.02 -13.45 -4.85
C GLU A 159 -6.65 -14.87 -5.28
N ARG A 160 -5.36 -15.12 -5.59
CA ARG A 160 -4.93 -16.46 -5.99
C ARG A 160 -5.00 -17.41 -4.79
N PRO A 161 -5.52 -18.64 -4.97
CA PRO A 161 -5.49 -19.66 -3.94
C PRO A 161 -4.04 -19.86 -3.47
N ARG A 162 -3.82 -19.80 -2.14
CA ARG A 162 -2.54 -20.27 -1.59
C ARG A 162 -2.49 -21.77 -1.81
N PRO A 163 -1.39 -22.32 -2.36
CA PRO A 163 -1.18 -23.76 -2.32
C PRO A 163 -1.34 -24.21 -0.87
N ALA A 164 -2.14 -25.24 -0.65
CA ALA A 164 -2.32 -25.84 0.66
C ALA A 164 -0.93 -26.04 1.27
N GLU A 165 -0.73 -25.50 2.46
CA GLU A 165 0.43 -25.81 3.27
C GLU A 165 0.45 -27.33 3.42
N ASP A 166 1.43 -27.96 2.79
CA ASP A 166 1.64 -29.40 2.84
C ASP A 166 1.96 -29.75 4.29
N THR A 167 0.92 -30.05 5.06
CA THR A 167 0.98 -30.55 6.45
C THR A 167 1.63 -31.93 6.53
N THR A 168 2.16 -32.46 5.41
CA THR A 168 2.78 -33.77 5.32
C THR A 168 4.31 -33.75 5.46
N ARG A 169 4.95 -32.62 5.79
CA ARG A 169 6.35 -32.69 6.30
C ARG A 169 6.34 -32.98 7.80
N PRO A 170 6.77 -34.18 8.24
CA PRO A 170 7.09 -34.39 9.63
C PRO A 170 8.19 -33.40 10.00
N GLY A 171 8.02 -32.67 11.11
CA GLY A 171 9.11 -31.91 11.68
C GLY A 171 10.30 -32.82 11.97
N PRO A 172 11.54 -32.31 11.95
CA PRO A 172 12.74 -33.09 12.27
C PRO A 172 12.77 -33.66 13.70
N ASP A 173 11.75 -33.39 14.52
CA ASP A 173 11.60 -33.84 15.91
C ASP A 173 10.77 -35.12 16.09
N ALA A 174 10.45 -35.85 15.02
CA ALA A 174 9.95 -37.22 15.14
C ALA A 174 11.10 -38.20 15.51
N ALA A 175 11.74 -37.96 16.65
CA ALA A 175 12.58 -38.96 17.29
C ALA A 175 11.66 -40.09 17.81
N PRO A 176 12.00 -41.36 17.57
CA PRO A 176 11.18 -42.49 18.02
C PRO A 176 11.14 -42.51 19.55
N LYS A 177 9.93 -42.34 20.09
CA LYS A 177 9.59 -42.70 21.47
C LYS A 177 9.32 -44.20 21.50
N GLU A 178 10.33 -45.04 21.71
CA GLU A 178 10.17 -46.38 22.30
C GLU A 178 11.53 -47.06 22.44
N GLU A 179 11.62 -47.96 23.42
CA GLU A 179 12.79 -48.80 23.78
C GLU A 179 13.76 -48.23 24.82
N ALA A 180 13.29 -48.13 26.08
CA ALA A 180 14.02 -48.64 27.24
C ALA A 180 13.11 -48.68 28.49
N GLU A 181 11.91 -49.24 28.37
CA GLU A 181 11.09 -49.70 29.50
C GLU A 181 10.99 -51.22 29.45
N THR A 182 12.13 -51.91 29.51
CA THR A 182 12.20 -53.37 29.71
C THR A 182 13.59 -53.75 30.24
N ALA A 183 13.85 -53.46 31.52
CA ALA A 183 14.71 -54.28 32.37
C ALA A 183 14.63 -53.76 33.82
N HIS A 184 13.50 -54.03 34.47
CA HIS A 184 13.52 -54.29 35.91
C HIS A 184 14.03 -55.73 36.08
N VAL A 185 14.95 -55.93 37.05
CA VAL A 185 15.34 -57.16 37.78
C VAL A 185 16.86 -57.25 37.94
#